data_AF-A0A2A4I1B1-F1
#
_entry.id   AF-A0A2A4I1B1-F1
#
_cell.length_a   1.000
_cell.length_b   1.000
_cell.length_c   1.000
_cell.angle_alpha   90.00
_cell.angle_beta   90.00
_cell.angle_gamma   90.00
#
_symmetry.space_group_name_H-M   'P 1'
#
loop_
_entity.id
_entity.type
_entity.pdbx_description
1 polymer ?
#
loop_
_entity_poly.entity_id
_entity_poly.type
_entity_poly.pdbx_seq_one_letter_code
_entity_poly.pdbx_strand_id
1 'polypeptide(L)'
;MSFQQLDPPLPVHVIDKGAGYAFAVIDYGQEHNLIWVTAINDTGEIWCAPNPRVRLQANWTMGRARPSAVATAAPGDCAAPVLRAEPLDKPN
;
A
#
# COMPACT_ATOMS: atom_id res chain seq x y z
N MET A 1 13.50 16.28 -14.48
CA MET A 1 12.14 15.75 -14.31
C MET A 1 11.96 14.56 -15.23
N SER A 2 11.56 13.41 -14.70
CA SER A 2 11.26 12.19 -15.47
C SER A 2 9.89 11.63 -15.07
N PHE A 3 9.21 11.02 -16.05
CA PHE A 3 7.98 10.26 -15.85
C PHE A 3 8.26 8.81 -16.25
N GLN A 4 8.05 7.89 -15.31
CA GLN A 4 8.23 6.46 -15.55
C GLN A 4 6.88 5.76 -15.44
N GLN A 5 6.42 5.18 -16.54
CA GLN A 5 5.26 4.27 -16.51
C GLN A 5 5.66 2.95 -15.84
N LEU A 6 4.76 2.41 -15.02
CA LEU A 6 4.89 1.09 -14.41
C LEU A 6 4.10 0.09 -15.23
N ASP A 7 4.79 -0.92 -15.76
CA ASP A 7 4.20 -2.03 -16.50
C ASP A 7 4.85 -3.34 -16.03
N PRO A 8 4.18 -4.16 -15.20
CA PRO A 8 2.78 -4.05 -14.80
C PRO A 8 2.51 -2.98 -13.70
N PRO A 9 1.27 -2.49 -13.56
CA PRO A 9 0.86 -1.65 -12.45
C PRO A 9 1.07 -2.35 -11.10
N LEU A 10 1.51 -1.61 -10.09
CA LEU A 10 1.82 -2.14 -8.77
C LEU A 10 0.67 -1.92 -7.78
N PRO A 11 0.22 -2.96 -7.05
CA PRO A 11 -0.77 -2.80 -6.00
C PRO A 11 -0.18 -2.06 -4.80
N VAL A 12 -0.70 -0.86 -4.55
CA VAL A 12 -0.26 0.02 -3.47
C VAL A 12 -1.45 0.47 -2.62
N HIS A 13 -1.15 1.04 -1.46
CA HIS A 13 -2.09 1.70 -0.58
C HIS A 13 -1.59 3.13 -0.35
N VAL A 14 -2.46 4.10 -0.61
CA VAL A 14 -2.19 5.52 -0.35
C VAL A 14 -2.82 5.89 0.99
N ILE A 15 -2.01 6.40 1.91
CA ILE A 15 -2.47 6.82 3.25
C ILE A 15 -3.56 7.89 3.08
N ASP A 16 -4.68 7.70 3.78
CA ASP A 16 -5.93 8.49 3.73
C ASP A 16 -6.74 8.40 2.42
N LYS A 17 -6.38 7.52 1.48
CA LYS A 17 -7.13 7.31 0.22
C LYS A 17 -7.58 5.87 0.00
N GLY A 18 -6.77 4.90 0.42
CA GLY A 18 -7.12 3.48 0.31
C GLY A 18 -6.21 2.70 -0.63
N ALA A 19 -6.65 1.48 -0.94
CA ALA A 19 -5.98 0.57 -1.86
C ALA A 19 -6.17 1.01 -3.33
N GLY A 20 -5.14 0.79 -4.15
CA GLY A 20 -5.15 1.16 -5.55
C GLY A 20 -4.03 0.51 -6.35
N TYR A 21 -3.99 0.82 -7.64
CA TYR A 21 -2.92 0.42 -8.55
C TYR A 21 -2.12 1.63 -9.00
N ALA A 22 -0.82 1.62 -8.68
CA ALA A 22 0.12 2.60 -9.19
C ALA A 22 0.56 2.20 -10.60
N PHE A 23 0.38 3.11 -11.56
CA PHE A 23 0.73 2.88 -12.96
C PHE A 23 1.82 3.83 -13.46
N ALA A 24 2.26 4.80 -12.65
CA ALA A 24 3.41 5.64 -12.97
C ALA A 24 4.07 6.24 -11.71
N VAL A 25 5.33 6.64 -11.86
CA VAL A 25 6.11 7.41 -10.88
C VAL A 25 6.71 8.63 -11.58
N ILE A 26 6.62 9.79 -10.92
CA ILE A 26 7.19 11.06 -11.39
C ILE A 26 8.32 11.44 -10.46
N ASP A 27 9.49 11.69 -11.02
CA ASP A 27 10.66 12.17 -10.31
C ASP A 27 10.96 13.63 -10.71
N TYR A 28 10.88 14.52 -9.73
CA TYR A 28 11.23 15.93 -9.89
C TYR A 28 12.73 16.20 -9.68
N GLY A 29 13.47 15.23 -9.14
CA GLY A 29 14.91 15.33 -8.87
C GLY A 29 15.22 15.48 -7.39
N GLN A 30 16.41 16.04 -7.12
CA GLN A 30 16.90 16.25 -5.75
C GLN A 30 15.95 17.16 -4.95
N GLU A 31 15.88 16.92 -3.63
CA GLU A 31 15.01 17.65 -2.68
C GLU A 31 13.49 17.42 -2.85
N HIS A 32 13.07 16.58 -3.80
CA HIS A 32 11.67 16.20 -3.98
C HIS A 32 11.43 14.72 -3.71
N ASN A 33 10.22 14.39 -3.23
CA ASN A 33 9.79 13.00 -3.13
C ASN A 33 9.44 12.46 -4.52
N LEU A 34 9.69 11.17 -4.75
CA LEU A 34 9.03 10.45 -5.83
C LEU A 34 7.51 10.55 -5.66
N ILE A 35 6.82 10.94 -6.72
CA ILE A 35 5.37 11.07 -6.73
C ILE A 35 4.79 9.87 -7.45
N TRP A 36 3.91 9.13 -6.77
CA TRP A 36 3.27 7.94 -7.30
C TRP A 36 1.89 8.30 -7.84
N VAL A 37 1.62 7.92 -9.08
CA VAL A 37 0.31 8.07 -9.72
C VAL A 37 -0.46 6.78 -9.55
N THR A 38 -1.54 6.84 -8.77
CA THR A 38 -2.32 5.68 -8.33
C THR A 38 -3.79 5.87 -8.65
N ALA A 39 -4.40 4.88 -9.29
CA ALA A 39 -5.86 4.78 -9.38
C ALA A 39 -6.40 4.07 -8.14
N ILE A 40 -7.29 4.72 -7.39
CA ILE A 40 -7.89 4.19 -6.17
C ILE A 40 -9.02 3.21 -6.54
N ASN A 41 -9.01 2.02 -5.93
CA ASN A 41 -9.95 0.96 -6.27
C ASN A 41 -11.41 1.32 -5.96
N ASP A 42 -11.66 1.89 -4.78
CA ASP A 42 -13.03 2.11 -4.29
C ASP A 42 -13.71 3.30 -4.97
N THR A 43 -12.96 4.37 -5.29
CA THR A 43 -13.52 5.62 -5.83
C THR A 43 -13.25 5.82 -7.32
N GLY A 44 -12.30 5.09 -7.90
CA GLY A 44 -11.82 5.31 -9.27
C GLY A 44 -11.01 6.60 -9.46
N GLU A 45 -10.76 7.36 -8.40
CA GLU A 45 -9.99 8.60 -8.47
C GLU A 45 -8.52 8.32 -8.78
N ILE A 46 -7.91 9.18 -9.59
CA ILE A 46 -6.47 9.16 -9.83
C ILE A 46 -5.81 10.17 -8.90
N TRP A 47 -4.89 9.69 -8.04
CA TRP A 47 -4.18 10.51 -7.07
C TRP A 47 -2.68 10.46 -7.27
N CYS A 48 -2.04 11.61 -7.03
CA CYS A 48 -0.59 11.77 -6.96
C CYS A 48 -0.17 11.85 -5.49
N ALA A 49 0.57 10.86 -5.00
CA ALA A 49 1.00 10.79 -3.60
C ALA A 49 2.54 10.76 -3.48
N PRO A 50 3.14 11.53 -2.55
CA PRO A 50 4.58 11.47 -2.33
C PRO A 50 4.97 10.16 -1.65
N ASN A 51 6.20 9.70 -1.90
CA ASN A 51 6.73 8.43 -1.40
C ASN A 51 6.41 8.10 0.07
N PRO A 52 6.52 9.03 1.05
CA PRO A 52 6.19 8.75 2.45
C PRO A 52 4.72 8.35 2.69
N ARG A 53 3.80 8.66 1.77
CA ARG A 53 2.37 8.35 1.83
C ARG A 53 1.95 7.06 1.12
N VAL A 54 2.89 6.35 0.50
CA VAL A 54 2.58 5.16 -0.30
C VAL A 54 3.13 3.91 0.38
N ARG A 55 2.32 2.87 0.49
CA ARG A 55 2.72 1.55 1.03
C ARG A 55 2.38 0.47 0.02
N LEU A 56 3.19 -0.58 -0.03
CA LEU A 56 2.82 -1.77 -0.80
C LEU A 56 1.65 -2.50 -0.12
N GLN A 57 0.78 -3.10 -0.90
CA GLN A 57 -0.27 -3.97 -0.35
C GLN A 57 0.32 -5.27 0.21
N ALA A 58 -0.47 -5.96 1.05
CA ALA A 58 -0.13 -7.29 1.55
C ALA A 58 -0.02 -8.29 0.40
N ASN A 59 0.86 -9.28 0.54
CA ASN A 59 1.03 -10.35 -0.43
C ASN A 59 1.49 -11.62 0.28
N TRP A 60 0.59 -12.59 0.44
CA TRP A 60 0.85 -13.82 1.19
C TRP A 60 1.88 -14.73 0.50
N THR A 61 1.86 -14.82 -0.84
CA THR A 61 2.83 -15.62 -1.61
C THR A 61 4.25 -15.06 -1.47
N MET A 62 4.38 -13.73 -1.34
CA MET A 62 5.66 -13.07 -1.05
C MET A 62 5.96 -12.92 0.45
N GLY A 63 5.16 -13.53 1.35
CA GLY A 63 5.34 -13.40 2.80
C GLY A 63 5.20 -11.98 3.34
N ARG A 64 4.56 -11.08 2.59
CA ARG A 64 4.40 -9.67 2.94
C ARG A 64 3.12 -9.47 3.75
N ALA A 65 3.29 -9.21 5.05
CA ALA A 65 2.20 -8.84 5.93
C ALA A 65 1.63 -7.45 5.59
N ARG A 66 0.41 -7.18 6.07
CA ARG A 66 -0.23 -5.85 5.96
C ARG A 66 0.61 -4.81 6.69
N PRO A 67 0.99 -3.68 6.06
CA PRO A 67 1.76 -2.64 6.74
C PRO A 67 0.97 -2.01 7.90
N SER A 68 1.59 -1.79 9.05
CA SER A 68 0.96 -1.16 10.21
C SER A 68 0.47 0.27 9.94
N ALA A 69 1.14 0.98 9.03
CA ALA A 69 0.78 2.34 8.61
C ALA A 69 -0.54 2.41 7.80
N VAL A 70 -1.16 1.27 7.47
CA VAL A 70 -2.41 1.15 6.70
C VAL A 70 -3.62 0.97 7.65
N ALA A 71 -3.52 1.38 8.92
CA ALA A 71 -4.52 1.07 9.93
C ALA A 71 -5.94 1.63 9.63
N THR A 72 -6.88 0.69 9.52
CA THR A 72 -8.36 0.79 9.60
C THR A 72 -9.12 1.34 8.39
N ALA A 73 -8.96 0.72 7.21
CA ALA A 73 -10.07 0.63 6.25
C ALA A 73 -10.88 -0.65 6.49
N ALA A 74 -12.20 -0.56 6.35
CA ALA A 74 -13.22 -1.56 6.73
C ALA A 74 -12.95 -3.00 6.19
N PRO A 75 -13.47 -4.04 6.85
CA PRO A 75 -13.22 -5.43 6.47
C PRO A 75 -13.95 -5.79 5.16
N GLY A 76 -13.28 -5.59 4.03
CA GLY A 76 -13.70 -6.05 2.70
C GLY A 76 -12.72 -7.02 2.02
N ASP A 77 -11.54 -7.24 2.61
CA ASP A 77 -10.52 -8.10 1.98
C ASP A 77 -10.67 -9.56 2.42
N CYS A 78 -11.07 -10.41 1.49
CA CYS A 78 -11.11 -11.87 1.64
C CYS A 78 -9.70 -12.48 1.72
N ALA A 79 -8.93 -12.26 2.80
CA ALA A 79 -7.75 -13.08 3.11
C ALA A 79 -7.25 -12.95 4.57
N ALA A 80 -7.53 -14.01 5.34
CA ALA A 80 -6.82 -14.54 6.51
C ALA A 80 -6.91 -13.79 7.87
N PRO A 81 -6.94 -14.57 8.99
CA PRO A 81 -7.45 -14.09 10.26
C PRO A 81 -6.42 -13.21 10.97
N VAL A 82 -6.95 -12.29 11.79
CA VAL A 82 -6.18 -11.60 12.82
C VAL A 82 -5.59 -12.66 13.74
N LEU A 83 -4.31 -12.99 13.56
CA LEU A 83 -3.54 -13.72 14.56
C LEU A 83 -3.47 -12.83 15.81
N ARG A 84 -4.45 -13.00 16.71
CA ARG A 84 -4.30 -12.61 18.11
C ARG A 84 -3.17 -13.47 18.63
N ALA A 85 -2.03 -12.85 18.94
CA ALA A 85 -0.99 -13.51 19.72
C ALA A 85 -1.60 -13.81 21.10
N GLU A 86 -2.01 -15.04 21.34
CA GLU A 86 -2.23 -15.50 22.71
C GLU A 86 -0.88 -15.54 23.43
N PRO A 87 -0.78 -15.04 24.67
CA PRO A 87 0.42 -15.20 25.44
C PRO A 87 0.58 -16.70 25.74
N LEU A 88 1.73 -17.24 25.35
CA LEU A 88 2.13 -18.61 25.65
C LEU A 88 2.35 -18.74 27.17
N ASP A 89 1.28 -18.92 27.93
CA ASP A 89 1.37 -19.43 29.30
C ASP A 89 1.89 -20.86 29.21
N LYS A 90 3.13 -21.07 29.66
CA LYS A 90 3.68 -22.41 29.88
C LYS A 90 3.23 -22.86 31.26
N PRO A 91 2.40 -23.90 31.39
CA PRO A 91 2.22 -24.57 32.67
C PRO A 91 3.38 -25.53 32.93
N ASN A 92 3.98 -25.41 34.13
CA ASN A 92 4.91 -26.31 34.83
C ASN A 92 6.08 -26.93 34.05
#